data_AF-M3A908-F1
#
_entry.id   AF-M3A908-F1
#
_cell.length_a   1.000
_cell.length_b   1.000
_cell.length_c   1.000
_cell.angle_alpha   90.00
_cell.angle_beta   90.00
_cell.angle_gamma   90.00
#
_symmetry.space_group_name_H-M   'P 1'
#
loop_
_entity.id
_entity.type
_entity.pdbx_description
1 polymer ?
#
loop_
_entity_poly.entity_id
_entity_poly.type
_entity_poly.pdbx_seq_one_letter_code
_entity_poly.pdbx_strand_id
1 'polypeptide(L)'
;MAAPPLPQTPVNKSQADNGNAASPPKGPQSPASQSREEQRINLLFEINVELLQEVNRLQAEGKGGAISPQQVAQLKAQGQPAVQASEEYIQCLRRVQANLAYLMPKAQPEQANPAKASQGPAHMTPPPHMPQLQEKYDRLKVLFDGWPGLDARMAASSASPKPQQTGPN
;
A
#
# COMPACT_ATOMS: atom_id res chain seq x y z
N MET A 1 -22.12 47.95 -43.97
CA MET A 1 -20.95 47.25 -44.53
C MET A 1 -19.77 47.63 -43.65
N ALA A 2 -18.88 46.79 -43.10
CA ALA A 2 -18.57 45.35 -43.17
C ALA A 2 -17.80 45.03 -41.85
N ALA A 3 -18.08 43.89 -41.18
CA ALA A 3 -17.27 42.67 -41.08
C ALA A 3 -16.02 42.74 -40.14
N PRO A 4 -15.65 41.61 -39.47
CA PRO A 4 -14.86 41.57 -38.23
C PRO A 4 -13.34 41.39 -38.44
N PRO A 5 -12.48 41.62 -37.41
CA PRO A 5 -11.07 41.25 -37.50
C PRO A 5 -10.85 39.72 -37.41
N LEU A 6 -9.82 39.30 -38.14
CA LEU A 6 -9.38 37.95 -38.52
C LEU A 6 -8.85 37.07 -37.37
N PRO A 7 -8.76 35.73 -37.58
CA PRO A 7 -8.29 34.77 -36.58
C PRO A 7 -6.75 34.75 -36.49
N GLN A 8 -6.22 34.77 -35.27
CA GLN A 8 -4.80 34.53 -35.02
C GLN A 8 -4.55 33.03 -34.88
N THR A 9 -3.69 32.49 -35.75
CA THR A 9 -3.11 31.14 -35.64
C THR A 9 -2.04 31.13 -34.55
N PRO A 10 -2.01 30.15 -33.62
CA PRO A 10 -0.86 29.97 -32.75
C PRO A 10 0.29 29.29 -33.51
N VAL A 11 1.44 29.95 -33.54
CA VAL A 11 2.72 29.39 -33.97
C VAL A 11 3.17 28.34 -32.93
N ASN A 12 3.27 27.08 -33.33
CA ASN A 12 3.87 26.03 -32.52
C ASN A 12 5.39 26.20 -32.54
N LYS A 13 5.98 26.74 -31.47
CA LYS A 13 7.42 26.68 -31.24
C LYS A 13 7.73 25.49 -30.34
N SER A 14 8.25 24.45 -30.98
CA SER A 14 9.01 23.39 -30.31
C SER A 14 10.32 24.00 -29.78
N GLN A 15 10.55 23.96 -28.47
CA GLN A 15 11.89 24.05 -27.93
C GLN A 15 11.98 23.23 -26.63
N ALA A 16 12.87 22.26 -26.66
CA ALA A 16 13.27 21.44 -25.53
C ALA A 16 14.23 22.22 -24.64
N ASP A 17 13.99 22.23 -23.32
CA ASP A 17 15.05 22.12 -22.30
C ASP A 17 14.45 21.79 -20.92
N ASN A 18 14.85 20.62 -20.43
CA ASN A 18 15.20 20.25 -19.07
C ASN A 18 14.57 20.95 -17.84
N GLY A 19 13.92 20.13 -17.00
CA GLY A 19 13.92 20.33 -15.53
C GLY A 19 12.59 20.71 -14.90
N ASN A 20 12.11 19.81 -14.03
CA ASN A 20 11.08 20.02 -13.01
C ASN A 20 9.62 19.96 -13.49
N ALA A 21 9.11 18.72 -13.62
CA ALA A 21 7.69 18.43 -13.74
C ALA A 21 6.95 18.86 -12.45
N ALA A 22 6.46 20.10 -12.42
CA ALA A 22 5.42 20.50 -11.49
C ALA A 22 4.16 19.70 -11.82
N SER A 23 3.73 18.88 -10.86
CA SER A 23 2.48 18.12 -10.96
C SER A 23 1.31 19.08 -11.23
N PRO A 24 0.39 18.78 -12.17
CA PRO A 24 -0.78 19.63 -12.36
C PRO A 24 -1.62 19.68 -11.08
N PRO A 25 -2.31 20.81 -10.80
CA PRO A 25 -3.21 20.92 -9.66
C PRO A 25 -4.26 19.81 -9.75
N LYS A 26 -4.46 19.06 -8.66
CA LYS A 26 -5.47 18.00 -8.58
C LYS A 26 -6.84 18.64 -8.79
N GLY A 27 -7.37 18.51 -10.01
CA GLY A 27 -8.77 18.80 -10.30
C GLY A 27 -9.69 17.91 -9.42
N PRO A 28 -10.96 18.30 -9.26
CA PRO A 28 -11.92 17.51 -8.48
C PRO A 28 -11.91 16.05 -8.95
N GLN A 29 -11.77 15.11 -8.00
CA GLN A 29 -11.78 13.68 -8.29
C GLN A 29 -13.06 13.32 -9.06
N SER A 30 -12.89 12.64 -10.19
CA SER A 30 -14.02 12.16 -10.99
C SER A 30 -14.87 11.15 -10.21
N PRO A 31 -16.19 11.07 -10.44
CA PRO A 31 -17.07 10.12 -9.75
C PRO A 31 -16.58 8.67 -9.80
N ALA A 32 -16.03 8.24 -10.94
CA ALA A 32 -15.45 6.91 -11.10
C ALA A 32 -14.26 6.63 -10.14
N SER A 33 -13.46 7.66 -9.83
CA SER A 33 -12.35 7.53 -8.88
C SER A 33 -12.84 7.38 -7.43
N GLN A 34 -13.97 8.01 -7.10
CA GLN A 34 -14.60 7.86 -5.78
C GLN A 34 -15.18 6.45 -5.62
N SER A 35 -15.94 5.96 -6.60
CA SER A 35 -16.52 4.61 -6.55
C SER A 35 -15.46 3.51 -6.47
N ARG A 36 -14.33 3.66 -7.20
CA ARG A 36 -13.21 2.72 -7.07
C ARG A 36 -12.58 2.75 -5.68
N GLU A 37 -12.50 3.93 -5.06
CA GLU A 37 -11.98 4.07 -3.71
C GLU A 37 -12.91 3.45 -2.67
N GLU A 38 -14.23 3.64 -2.81
CA GLU A 38 -15.23 2.97 -1.97
C GLU A 38 -15.11 1.45 -2.05
N GLN A 39 -14.95 0.89 -3.26
CA GLN A 39 -14.72 -0.53 -3.47
C GLN A 39 -13.45 -1.03 -2.78
N ARG A 40 -12.35 -0.28 -2.85
CA ARG A 40 -11.09 -0.61 -2.16
C ARG A 40 -11.29 -0.64 -0.65
N ILE A 41 -11.93 0.39 -0.10
CA ILE A 41 -12.17 0.50 1.34
C ILE A 41 -13.04 -0.66 1.83
N ASN A 42 -14.14 -0.94 1.13
CA ASN A 42 -15.05 -2.03 1.50
C ASN A 42 -14.35 -3.40 1.47
N LEU A 43 -13.61 -3.69 0.39
CA LEU A 43 -12.89 -4.97 0.29
C LEU A 43 -11.82 -5.13 1.37
N LEU A 44 -11.14 -4.05 1.75
CA LEU A 44 -10.17 -4.07 2.85
C LEU A 44 -10.83 -4.36 4.21
N PHE A 45 -12.04 -3.85 4.44
CA PHE A 45 -12.79 -4.21 5.64
C PHE A 45 -13.23 -5.67 5.64
N GLU A 46 -13.73 -6.20 4.52
CA GLU A 46 -14.06 -7.63 4.39
C GLU A 46 -12.86 -8.52 4.71
N ILE A 47 -11.69 -8.22 4.13
CA ILE A 47 -10.45 -8.93 4.41
C ILE A 47 -10.05 -8.80 5.89
N ASN A 48 -10.15 -7.59 6.47
CA ASN A 48 -9.81 -7.38 7.88
C ASN A 48 -10.71 -8.18 8.83
N VAL A 49 -12.00 -8.34 8.53
CA VAL A 49 -12.90 -9.15 9.37
C VAL A 49 -12.41 -10.60 9.45
N GLU A 50 -12.09 -11.21 8.33
CA GLU A 50 -11.58 -12.59 8.30
C GLU A 50 -10.21 -12.73 8.96
N LEU A 51 -9.30 -11.78 8.72
CA LEU A 51 -7.99 -11.77 9.37
C LEU A 51 -8.11 -11.62 10.89
N LEU A 52 -9.03 -10.76 11.37
CA LEU A 52 -9.24 -10.55 12.80
C LEU A 52 -9.89 -11.75 13.48
N GLN A 53 -10.81 -12.45 12.79
CA GLN A 53 -11.34 -13.73 13.26
C GLN A 53 -10.23 -14.75 13.43
N GLU A 54 -9.32 -14.85 12.47
CA GLU A 54 -8.17 -15.76 12.55
C GLU A 54 -7.17 -15.37 13.65
N VAL A 55 -6.87 -14.07 13.79
CA VAL A 55 -6.04 -13.56 14.91
C VAL A 55 -6.65 -13.95 16.26
N ASN A 56 -7.97 -13.82 16.41
CA ASN A 56 -8.66 -14.21 17.64
C ASN A 56 -8.56 -15.72 17.90
N ARG A 57 -8.78 -16.54 16.86
CA ARG A 57 -8.62 -18.01 16.93
C ARG A 57 -7.21 -18.40 17.37
N LEU A 58 -6.19 -17.86 16.71
CA LEU A 58 -4.78 -18.15 17.02
C LEU A 58 -4.40 -17.66 18.43
N GLN A 59 -4.93 -16.52 18.87
CA GLN A 59 -4.72 -16.04 20.22
C GLN A 59 -5.36 -16.97 21.26
N ALA A 60 -6.57 -17.47 21.01
CA ALA A 60 -7.24 -18.45 21.88
C ALA A 60 -6.47 -19.79 21.95
N GLU A 61 -5.77 -20.17 20.89
CA GLU A 61 -4.85 -21.33 20.85
C GLU A 61 -3.51 -21.09 21.56
N GLY A 62 -3.30 -19.90 22.14
CA GLY A 62 -2.04 -19.55 22.80
C GLY A 62 -0.89 -19.21 21.82
N LYS A 63 -1.21 -19.01 20.53
CA LYS A 63 -0.24 -18.66 19.49
C LYS A 63 -0.03 -17.15 19.31
N GLY A 64 -0.71 -16.35 20.14
CA GLY A 64 -0.52 -14.90 20.24
C GLY A 64 0.73 -14.54 21.06
N GLY A 65 1.10 -13.26 21.01
CA GLY A 65 2.28 -12.76 21.73
C GLY A 65 2.96 -11.61 21.00
N ALA A 66 4.24 -11.41 21.30
CA ALA A 66 5.06 -10.39 20.68
C ALA A 66 5.36 -10.72 19.21
N ILE A 67 5.20 -9.73 18.32
CA ILE A 67 5.32 -9.89 16.86
C ILE A 67 6.70 -9.51 16.32
N SER A 68 7.61 -9.06 17.19
CA SER A 68 8.99 -8.74 16.85
C SER A 68 9.95 -9.08 17.99
N PRO A 69 11.22 -9.41 17.67
CA PRO A 69 12.25 -9.66 18.68
C PRO A 69 12.46 -8.45 19.62
N GLN A 70 12.31 -7.24 19.09
CA GLN A 70 12.40 -6.00 19.88
C GLN A 70 11.29 -5.95 20.94
N GLN A 71 10.08 -6.34 20.57
CA GLN A 71 8.94 -6.36 21.48
C GLN A 71 9.09 -7.47 22.54
N VAL A 72 9.63 -8.64 22.17
CA VAL A 72 10.02 -9.70 23.12
C VAL A 72 11.04 -9.17 24.13
N ALA A 73 12.11 -8.52 23.67
CA ALA A 73 13.15 -7.96 24.54
C ALA A 73 12.58 -6.90 25.50
N GLN A 74 11.65 -6.06 25.00
CA GLN A 74 11.01 -5.03 25.79
C GLN A 74 10.07 -5.59 26.86
N LEU A 75 9.28 -6.64 26.53
CA LEU A 75 8.45 -7.34 27.51
C LEU A 75 9.31 -8.02 28.58
N LYS A 76 10.42 -8.64 28.18
CA LYS A 76 11.38 -9.26 29.11
C LYS A 76 11.99 -8.22 30.06
N ALA A 77 12.37 -7.06 29.54
CA ALA A 77 12.89 -5.95 30.36
C ALA A 77 11.86 -5.40 31.35
N GLN A 78 10.57 -5.52 31.04
CA GLN A 78 9.45 -5.12 31.92
C GLN A 78 8.97 -6.24 32.85
N GLY A 79 9.65 -7.40 32.87
CA GLY A 79 9.22 -8.55 33.68
C GLY A 79 7.89 -9.19 33.22
N GLN A 80 7.44 -8.87 32.01
CA GLN A 80 6.21 -9.39 31.42
C GLN A 80 6.47 -10.69 30.63
N PRO A 81 5.44 -11.54 30.43
CA PRO A 81 5.56 -12.74 29.62
C PRO A 81 5.99 -12.39 28.18
N ALA A 82 7.24 -12.70 27.87
CA ALA A 82 7.88 -12.40 26.59
C ALA A 82 7.75 -13.57 25.61
N VAL A 83 6.52 -14.00 25.36
CA VAL A 83 6.23 -15.10 24.42
C VAL A 83 6.19 -14.54 23.00
N GLN A 84 7.00 -15.12 22.12
CA GLN A 84 6.95 -14.81 20.69
C GLN A 84 5.72 -15.45 20.08
N ALA A 85 4.97 -14.67 19.30
CA ALA A 85 3.81 -15.17 18.58
C ALA A 85 4.21 -16.15 17.46
N SER A 86 3.26 -17.01 17.08
CA SER A 86 3.41 -17.87 15.90
C SER A 86 3.54 -17.07 14.61
N GLU A 87 4.14 -17.70 13.59
CA GLU A 87 4.25 -17.12 12.25
C GLU A 87 2.88 -16.78 11.66
N GLU A 88 1.89 -17.66 11.82
CA GLU A 88 0.53 -17.48 11.32
C GLU A 88 -0.13 -16.23 11.94
N TYR A 89 0.02 -16.06 13.25
CA TYR A 89 -0.52 -14.91 13.97
C TYR A 89 0.15 -13.61 13.51
N ILE A 90 1.48 -13.62 13.37
CA ILE A 90 2.26 -12.48 12.90
C ILE A 90 1.83 -12.11 11.48
N GLN A 91 1.65 -13.09 10.60
CA GLN A 91 1.26 -12.88 9.21
C GLN A 91 -0.13 -12.24 9.08
N CYS A 92 -1.10 -12.65 9.90
CA CYS A 92 -2.43 -12.06 9.92
C CYS A 92 -2.39 -10.63 10.48
N LEU A 93 -1.75 -10.42 11.63
CA LEU A 93 -1.63 -9.09 12.23
C LEU A 93 -0.93 -8.07 11.35
N ARG A 94 0.16 -8.46 10.67
CA ARG A 94 0.87 -7.55 9.76
C ARG A 94 -0.01 -7.06 8.61
N ARG A 95 -0.86 -7.94 8.07
CA ARG A 95 -1.82 -7.57 7.02
C ARG A 95 -2.91 -6.63 7.54
N VAL A 96 -3.47 -6.90 8.73
CA VAL A 96 -4.41 -5.99 9.38
C VAL A 96 -3.78 -4.60 9.58
N GLN A 97 -2.56 -4.56 10.15
CA GLN A 97 -1.82 -3.31 10.36
C GLN A 97 -1.56 -2.57 9.05
N ALA A 98 -1.15 -3.27 8.00
CA ALA A 98 -0.90 -2.67 6.68
C ALA A 98 -2.17 -2.11 6.03
N ASN A 99 -3.30 -2.81 6.14
CA ASN A 99 -4.58 -2.36 5.63
C ASN A 99 -5.03 -1.10 6.39
N LEU A 100 -4.96 -1.12 7.72
CA LEU A 100 -5.29 0.04 8.56
C LEU A 100 -4.38 1.24 8.30
N ALA A 101 -3.08 1.02 8.07
CA ALA A 101 -2.14 2.08 7.72
C ALA A 101 -2.51 2.80 6.42
N TYR A 102 -3.09 2.09 5.45
CA TYR A 102 -3.62 2.68 4.22
C TYR A 102 -4.97 3.40 4.44
N LEU A 103 -5.82 2.87 5.31
CA LEU A 103 -7.16 3.42 5.58
C LEU A 103 -7.13 4.66 6.49
N MET A 104 -6.23 4.72 7.48
CA MET A 104 -6.18 5.79 8.49
C MET A 104 -6.10 7.20 7.89
N PRO A 105 -5.20 7.50 6.92
CA PRO A 105 -5.13 8.82 6.29
C PRO A 105 -6.42 9.25 5.58
N LYS A 106 -7.28 8.28 5.18
CA LYS A 106 -8.54 8.55 4.48
C LYS A 106 -9.67 8.86 5.44
N ALA A 107 -9.65 8.22 6.62
CA ALA A 107 -10.60 8.47 7.68
C ALA A 107 -10.39 9.84 8.34
N GLN A 108 -9.13 10.30 8.40
CA GLN A 108 -8.75 11.57 9.04
C GLN A 108 -7.86 12.40 8.09
N PRO A 109 -8.42 12.96 7.00
CA PRO A 109 -7.64 13.68 5.99
C PRO A 109 -6.94 14.93 6.54
N GLU A 110 -7.49 15.57 7.57
CA GLU A 110 -6.89 16.76 8.20
C GLU A 110 -5.62 16.44 9.00
N GLN A 111 -5.53 15.22 9.54
CA GLN A 111 -4.35 14.75 10.28
C GLN A 111 -3.39 13.97 9.39
N ALA A 112 -3.79 13.69 8.15
CA ALA A 112 -3.01 12.91 7.21
C ALA A 112 -1.79 13.71 6.76
N ASN A 113 -0.60 13.15 6.97
CA ASN A 113 0.59 13.66 6.31
C ASN A 113 0.65 13.08 4.87
N PRO A 114 0.47 13.90 3.83
CA PRO A 114 0.46 13.41 2.45
C PRO A 114 1.79 12.78 2.03
N ALA A 115 2.92 13.16 2.66
CA ALA A 115 4.22 12.53 2.43
C ALA A 115 4.32 11.10 2.99
N LYS A 116 3.42 10.72 3.91
CA LYS A 116 3.34 9.37 4.50
C LYS A 116 2.17 8.55 3.95
N ALA A 117 1.36 9.11 3.06
CA ALA A 117 0.22 8.41 2.48
C ALA A 117 0.71 7.29 1.55
N SER A 118 0.40 6.04 1.88
CA SER A 118 0.73 4.90 1.02
C SER A 118 -0.20 4.84 -0.20
N GLN A 119 0.35 4.42 -1.34
CA GLN A 119 -0.43 4.22 -2.58
C GLN A 119 -1.37 3.01 -2.49
N GLY A 120 -1.09 2.08 -1.58
CA GLY A 120 -1.94 0.94 -1.29
C GLY A 120 -1.47 0.19 -0.04
N PRO A 121 -2.16 -0.90 0.32
CA PRO A 121 -1.75 -1.80 1.40
C PRO A 121 -0.35 -2.37 1.15
N ALA A 122 0.45 -2.49 2.20
CA ALA A 122 1.81 -3.05 2.07
C ALA A 122 1.80 -4.53 1.65
N HIS A 123 0.79 -5.29 2.07
CA HIS A 123 0.67 -6.72 1.78
C HIS A 123 -0.46 -6.99 0.80
N MET A 124 -0.12 -7.48 -0.40
CA MET A 124 -1.08 -7.78 -1.49
C MET A 124 -1.23 -9.27 -1.79
N THR A 125 -0.81 -10.12 -0.85
CA THR A 125 -0.98 -11.58 -0.91
C THR A 125 -1.65 -12.07 0.37
N PRO A 126 -2.49 -13.12 0.30
CA PRO A 126 -3.10 -13.70 1.49
C PRO A 126 -2.05 -14.31 2.42
N PRO A 127 -2.34 -14.49 3.72
CA PRO A 127 -1.54 -15.36 4.56
C PRO A 127 -1.47 -16.77 3.95
N PRO A 128 -0.28 -17.41 3.87
CA PRO A 128 -0.11 -18.77 3.33
C PRO A 128 -1.06 -19.82 3.91
N HIS A 129 -1.46 -19.68 5.17
CA HIS A 129 -2.36 -20.61 5.87
C HIS A 129 -3.86 -20.27 5.68
N MET A 130 -4.19 -19.19 4.97
CA MET A 130 -5.57 -18.76 4.69
C MET A 130 -5.89 -18.72 3.17
N PRO A 131 -5.92 -19.87 2.48
CA PRO A 131 -6.19 -19.92 1.05
C PRO A 131 -7.58 -19.41 0.67
N GLN A 132 -8.55 -19.41 1.59
CA GLN A 132 -9.91 -18.89 1.36
C GLN A 132 -9.94 -17.38 1.05
N LEU A 133 -8.89 -16.64 1.41
CA LEU A 133 -8.77 -15.22 1.12
C LEU A 133 -8.30 -14.95 -0.32
N GLN A 134 -7.85 -15.96 -1.05
CA GLN A 134 -7.22 -15.81 -2.37
C GLN A 134 -8.08 -14.98 -3.33
N GLU A 135 -9.37 -15.30 -3.45
CA GLU A 135 -10.28 -14.60 -4.35
C GLU A 135 -10.43 -13.11 -4.00
N LYS A 136 -10.46 -12.77 -2.70
CA LYS A 136 -10.53 -11.39 -2.23
C LYS A 136 -9.23 -10.64 -2.55
N TYR A 137 -8.08 -11.29 -2.39
CA TYR A 137 -6.79 -10.71 -2.74
C TYR A 137 -6.61 -10.52 -4.26
N ASP A 138 -7.19 -11.39 -5.08
CA ASP A 138 -7.15 -11.22 -6.54
C ASP A 138 -8.02 -10.03 -6.97
N ARG A 139 -9.22 -9.89 -6.39
CA ARG A 139 -10.04 -8.66 -6.54
C ARG A 139 -9.30 -7.42 -6.05
N LEU A 140 -8.58 -7.53 -4.92
CA LEU A 140 -7.81 -6.44 -4.35
C LEU A 140 -6.72 -5.96 -5.32
N LYS A 141 -5.97 -6.88 -5.94
CA LYS A 141 -4.95 -6.53 -6.96
C LYS A 141 -5.53 -5.80 -8.15
N VAL A 142 -6.72 -6.20 -8.63
CA VAL A 142 -7.41 -5.50 -9.73
C VAL A 142 -7.80 -4.07 -9.31
N LEU A 143 -8.30 -3.90 -8.08
CA LEU A 143 -8.65 -2.57 -7.57
C LEU A 143 -7.40 -1.69 -7.35
N PHE A 144 -6.25 -2.28 -7.04
CA PHE A 144 -4.96 -1.63 -6.86
C PHE A 144 -4.02 -1.83 -8.05
N ASP A 145 -4.54 -1.61 -9.26
CA ASP A 145 -3.75 -1.72 -10.48
C ASP A 145 -2.47 -0.87 -10.43
N GLY A 146 -1.35 -1.47 -10.85
CA GLY A 146 -0.01 -0.87 -10.76
C GLY A 146 0.62 -0.84 -9.37
N TRP A 147 -0.05 -1.33 -8.33
CA TRP A 147 0.51 -1.46 -6.98
C TRP A 147 0.67 -2.93 -6.60
N PRO A 148 1.87 -3.50 -6.67
CA PRO A 148 2.10 -4.92 -6.36
C PRO A 148 2.25 -5.21 -4.85
N GLY A 149 2.15 -4.17 -4.01
CA GLY A 149 2.49 -4.25 -2.58
C GLY A 149 3.97 -4.01 -2.30
N LEU A 150 4.29 -3.75 -1.04
CA LEU A 150 5.65 -3.53 -0.57
C LEU A 150 6.47 -4.83 -0.62
N ASP A 151 5.87 -5.98 -0.31
CA ASP A 151 6.59 -7.27 -0.32
C ASP A 151 7.15 -7.60 -1.70
N ALA A 152 6.33 -7.46 -2.74
CA ALA A 152 6.74 -7.71 -4.11
C ALA A 152 7.80 -6.71 -4.58
N ARG A 153 7.71 -5.45 -4.16
CA ARG A 153 8.74 -4.42 -4.45
C ARG A 153 10.06 -4.72 -3.76
N MET A 154 10.02 -5.16 -2.51
CA MET A 154 11.21 -5.56 -1.76
C MET A 154 11.86 -6.79 -2.40
N ALA A 155 11.07 -7.80 -2.79
CA ALA A 155 11.54 -8.97 -3.52
C ALA A 155 12.19 -8.60 -4.87
N ALA A 156 11.56 -7.71 -5.65
CA ALA A 156 12.13 -7.23 -6.90
C ALA A 156 13.43 -6.45 -6.70
N SER A 157 13.53 -5.61 -5.65
CA SER A 157 14.72 -4.82 -5.36
C SER A 157 15.92 -5.66 -4.90
N SER A 158 15.67 -6.81 -4.28
CA SER A 158 16.71 -7.76 -3.86
C SER A 158 17.14 -8.71 -4.99
N ALA A 159 16.41 -8.74 -6.10
CA ALA A 159 16.71 -9.56 -7.28
C ALA A 159 17.52 -8.81 -8.37
N SER A 160 17.82 -7.52 -8.22
CA SER A 160 18.61 -6.75 -9.21
C SER A 160 20.10 -7.15 -9.19
N PRO A 161 20.68 -7.63 -10.31
CA PRO A 161 22.10 -7.92 -10.42
C PRO A 161 22.93 -6.63 -10.47
N LYS A 162 24.05 -6.62 -9.74
CA LYS A 162 25.05 -5.54 -9.72
C LYS A 162 25.64 -5.34 -11.14
N PRO A 163 25.79 -4.11 -11.67
CA PRO A 163 26.45 -3.91 -12.96
C PRO A 163 27.93 -4.30 -12.84
N GLN A 164 28.32 -5.31 -13.62
CA GLN A 164 29.69 -5.80 -13.71
C GLN A 164 30.54 -4.73 -14.39
N GLN A 165 31.47 -4.17 -13.62
CA GLN A 165 32.42 -3.15 -14.05
C GLN A 165 33.40 -3.79 -15.05
N THR A 166 33.10 -3.70 -16.34
CA THR A 166 34.06 -4.01 -17.42
C THR A 166 34.94 -2.78 -17.60
N GLY A 167 36.11 -2.77 -16.94
CA GLY A 167 37.17 -1.82 -17.26
C GLY A 167 37.89 -2.24 -18.55
N PRO A 168 38.12 -1.32 -19.51
CA PRO A 168 39.03 -1.58 -20.61
C PRO A 168 40.48 -1.26 -20.20
N ASN A 169 41.37 -2.04 -20.81
CA ASN A 169 42.83 -2.06 -20.75
C ASN A 169 43.49 -0.70 -21.00
#